data_AF-A0A6P0YMX2-F1
#
_entry.id   AF-A0A6P0YMX2-F1
#
_cell.length_a   1.000
_cell.length_b   1.000
_cell.length_c   1.000
_cell.angle_alpha   90.00
_cell.angle_beta   90.00
_cell.angle_gamma   90.00
#
_symmetry.space_group_name_H-M   'P 1'
#
loop_
_entity.id
_entity.type
_entity.pdbx_description
1 polymer ?
#
loop_
_entity_poly.entity_id
_entity_poly.type
_entity_poly.pdbx_seq_one_letter_code
_entity_poly.pdbx_strand_id
1 'polypeptide(L)'
;MPLRNQPAPLTPWDNDQDKPTIAASAYVHPQCSLIGDVYLGENVMIAPNTSIRADEGAPFYIGANTNVQDGVVIHGLEQGRVFGDDQKAYSVWIGHDTCITHMALIHGPAYVGNECFIGFRSTVFNAHVGHGCIVMMHALIQDVEIPPGKYVPSGAVITTQQAADRLPDANESDRTFSHHVVEINQALRAGYRCASDTACVTPLPNTPSTNGSQSGHQNGKGTHASQSDMPLQADVIDLIRQQLHQGHHIGLEFADVRRFKVGSWQSGPTITSTHEAQVLTQVEQFLANHPDDYVRLLSIDSGAKQRQLEQIIQKPE
;
A
#
# COMPACT_ATOMS: atom_id res chain seq x y z
N MET A 1 19.06 18.19 10.61
CA MET A 1 17.99 18.20 9.59
C MET A 1 16.70 18.63 10.27
N PRO A 2 16.21 19.86 10.04
CA PRO A 2 15.46 20.61 11.06
C PRO A 2 13.95 20.34 11.17
N LEU A 3 13.35 19.44 10.38
CA LEU A 3 11.88 19.27 10.32
C LEU A 3 11.33 17.98 10.97
N ARG A 4 12.19 17.10 11.51
CA ARG A 4 11.79 15.76 11.98
C ARG A 4 11.27 15.70 13.43
N ASN A 5 11.35 16.79 14.16
CA ASN A 5 10.99 16.85 15.58
C ASN A 5 10.88 18.31 16.03
N GLN A 6 9.86 19.01 15.54
CA GLN A 6 9.64 20.42 15.88
C GLN A 6 8.60 20.54 17.00
N PRO A 7 8.83 21.43 17.99
CA PRO A 7 7.80 21.71 18.99
C PRO A 7 6.59 22.38 18.35
N ALA A 8 5.42 22.22 18.95
CA ALA A 8 4.27 23.08 18.66
C ALA A 8 4.64 24.56 18.91
N PRO A 9 4.17 25.50 18.09
CA PRO A 9 4.37 26.92 18.33
C PRO A 9 3.55 27.38 19.56
N LEU A 10 3.99 28.47 20.20
CA LEU A 10 3.20 29.12 21.23
C LEU A 10 1.96 29.77 20.61
N THR A 11 0.79 29.46 21.17
CA THR A 11 -0.50 29.99 20.74
C THR A 11 -1.37 30.36 21.96
N PRO A 12 -2.51 31.04 21.78
CA PRO A 12 -3.46 31.26 22.87
C PRO A 12 -4.07 29.98 23.47
N TRP A 13 -4.07 28.86 22.74
CA TRP A 13 -4.67 27.59 23.16
C TRP A 13 -3.65 26.54 23.65
N ASP A 14 -2.36 26.72 23.32
CA ASP A 14 -1.26 25.83 23.70
C ASP A 14 0.02 26.62 23.98
N ASN A 15 0.58 26.45 25.19
CA ASN A 15 1.84 27.03 25.62
C ASN A 15 2.87 25.98 26.08
N ASP A 16 2.60 24.70 25.91
CA ASP A 16 3.42 23.59 26.42
C ASP A 16 4.64 23.32 25.52
N GLN A 17 4.56 23.70 24.23
CA GLN A 17 5.61 23.49 23.22
C GLN A 17 6.02 22.02 23.09
N ASP A 18 5.04 21.13 23.19
CA ASP A 18 5.25 19.70 23.11
C ASP A 18 5.92 19.30 21.80
N LYS A 19 6.73 18.25 21.90
CA LYS A 19 7.54 17.73 20.80
C LYS A 19 7.15 16.30 20.48
N PRO A 20 7.31 15.88 19.22
CA PRO A 20 7.11 14.49 18.84
C PRO A 20 7.89 13.50 19.71
N THR A 21 7.18 12.50 20.23
CA THR A 21 7.74 11.35 20.93
C THR A 21 7.83 10.18 19.95
N ILE A 22 9.05 9.80 19.58
CA ILE A 22 9.29 8.82 18.52
C ILE A 22 9.97 7.58 19.11
N ALA A 23 9.33 6.42 18.99
CA ALA A 23 9.94 5.16 19.44
C ALA A 23 11.26 4.89 18.72
N ALA A 24 12.24 4.32 19.45
CA ALA A 24 13.59 4.11 18.93
C ALA A 24 13.65 3.19 17.70
N SER A 25 12.64 2.32 17.49
CA SER A 25 12.51 1.40 16.36
C SER A 25 11.77 1.99 15.15
N ALA A 26 11.10 3.14 15.29
CA ALA A 26 10.42 3.81 14.18
C ALA A 26 11.41 4.39 13.16
N TYR A 27 10.97 4.59 11.92
CA TYR A 27 11.72 5.30 10.88
C TYR A 27 10.92 6.50 10.41
N VAL A 28 11.55 7.68 10.42
CA VAL A 28 10.96 8.92 9.89
C VAL A 28 11.83 9.43 8.75
N HIS A 29 11.27 9.46 7.55
CA HIS A 29 12.00 9.87 6.35
C HIS A 29 12.52 11.34 6.47
N PRO A 30 13.73 11.63 5.96
CA PRO A 30 14.30 12.99 5.93
C PRO A 30 13.41 14.13 5.42
N GLN A 31 12.49 13.82 4.52
CA GLN A 31 11.61 14.77 3.84
C GLN A 31 10.23 14.89 4.50
N CYS A 32 10.01 14.29 5.66
CA CYS A 32 8.79 14.46 6.44
C CYS A 32 8.86 15.72 7.32
N SER A 33 7.70 16.35 7.55
CA SER A 33 7.49 17.37 8.58
C SER A 33 6.69 16.79 9.74
N LEU A 34 7.23 16.86 10.96
CA LEU A 34 6.62 16.32 12.18
C LEU A 34 6.69 17.36 13.30
N ILE A 35 5.51 17.89 13.69
CA ILE A 35 5.37 19.06 14.56
C ILE A 35 4.35 18.77 15.68
N GLY A 36 4.67 19.17 16.91
CA GLY A 36 3.74 19.18 18.06
C GLY A 36 3.63 17.87 18.82
N ASP A 37 2.59 17.76 19.66
CA ASP A 37 2.34 16.56 20.48
C ASP A 37 1.87 15.37 19.64
N VAL A 38 2.85 14.63 19.12
CA VAL A 38 2.66 13.44 18.29
C VAL A 38 3.43 12.27 18.88
N TYR A 39 2.73 11.18 19.17
CA TYR A 39 3.35 9.91 19.53
C TYR A 39 3.45 8.96 18.34
N LEU A 40 4.65 8.49 18.04
CA LEU A 40 4.91 7.42 17.08
C LEU A 40 5.37 6.16 17.81
N GLY A 41 4.56 5.10 17.71
CA GLY A 41 4.82 3.80 18.32
C GLY A 41 5.98 3.03 17.67
N GLU A 42 6.25 1.83 18.21
CA GLU A 42 7.31 0.97 17.73
C GLU A 42 7.13 0.59 16.26
N ASN A 43 8.23 0.50 15.52
CA ASN A 43 8.24 0.04 14.12
C ASN A 43 7.34 0.83 13.16
N VAL A 44 6.93 2.05 13.54
CA VAL A 44 6.22 2.96 12.63
C VAL A 44 7.15 3.37 11.50
N MET A 45 6.60 3.48 10.28
CA MET A 45 7.31 3.99 9.11
C MET A 45 6.61 5.23 8.58
N ILE A 46 7.30 6.37 8.58
CA ILE A 46 6.83 7.62 7.98
C ILE A 46 7.62 7.89 6.70
N ALA A 47 6.92 8.01 5.59
CA ALA A 47 7.46 8.13 4.24
C ALA A 47 7.81 9.60 3.87
N PRO A 48 8.43 9.84 2.70
CA PRO A 48 8.73 11.18 2.22
C PRO A 48 7.50 12.08 2.05
N ASN A 49 7.69 13.39 2.23
CA ASN A 49 6.68 14.42 1.96
C ASN A 49 5.39 14.31 2.80
N THR A 50 5.37 13.45 3.82
CA THR A 50 4.30 13.40 4.82
C THR A 50 4.37 14.63 5.74
N SER A 51 3.21 15.20 6.07
CA SER A 51 3.06 16.31 7.03
C SER A 51 2.14 15.90 8.18
N ILE A 52 2.71 15.76 9.38
CA ILE A 52 1.99 15.43 10.60
C ILE A 52 2.17 16.61 11.56
N ARG A 53 1.09 17.33 11.84
CA ARG A 53 1.16 18.62 12.51
C ARG A 53 0.06 18.75 13.57
N ALA A 54 0.45 18.60 14.83
CA ALA A 54 -0.40 18.73 16.01
C ALA A 54 -0.17 20.09 16.69
N ASP A 55 -0.51 21.17 15.98
CA ASP A 55 -0.33 22.56 16.45
C ASP A 55 -1.65 23.29 16.78
N GLU A 56 -2.79 22.63 16.51
CA GLU A 56 -4.14 23.13 16.77
C GLU A 56 -4.91 22.08 17.57
N GLY A 57 -5.39 21.02 16.92
CA GLY A 57 -5.84 19.81 17.59
C GLY A 57 -4.64 18.95 18.01
N ALA A 58 -4.56 18.60 19.30
CA ALA A 58 -3.55 17.72 19.89
C ALA A 58 -4.18 16.92 21.06
N PRO A 59 -3.60 15.77 21.50
CA PRO A 59 -2.46 15.05 20.91
C PRO A 59 -2.84 14.16 19.71
N PHE A 60 -1.83 13.71 18.95
CA PHE A 60 -1.96 12.65 17.94
C PHE A 60 -1.25 11.36 18.38
N TYR A 61 -1.88 10.22 18.12
CA TYR A 61 -1.32 8.90 18.40
C TYR A 61 -1.26 8.04 17.13
N ILE A 62 -0.09 7.44 16.86
CA ILE A 62 0.14 6.49 15.77
C ILE A 62 0.73 5.21 16.35
N GLY A 63 -0.07 4.14 16.34
CA GLY A 63 0.24 2.85 16.95
C GLY A 63 1.37 2.07 16.28
N ALA A 64 1.80 0.99 16.95
CA ALA A 64 2.92 0.19 16.48
C ALA A 64 2.69 -0.44 15.10
N ASN A 65 3.76 -0.69 14.37
CA ASN A 65 3.79 -1.29 13.02
C ASN A 65 3.02 -0.54 11.92
N THR A 66 2.38 0.59 12.25
CA THR A 66 1.63 1.41 11.31
C THR A 66 2.55 2.12 10.32
N ASN A 67 2.12 2.23 9.07
CA ASN A 67 2.83 2.98 8.04
C ASN A 67 2.02 4.19 7.58
N VAL A 68 2.72 5.31 7.42
CA VAL A 68 2.18 6.58 6.93
C VAL A 68 2.96 6.94 5.67
N GLN A 69 2.30 6.79 4.53
CA GLN A 69 2.95 6.79 3.22
C GLN A 69 3.06 8.20 2.62
N ASP A 70 3.64 8.26 1.42
CA ASP A 70 4.07 9.49 0.78
C ASP A 70 2.94 10.53 0.66
N GLY A 71 3.24 11.76 1.06
CA GLY A 71 2.31 12.89 0.90
C GLY A 71 1.06 12.83 1.77
N VAL A 72 0.97 11.89 2.73
CA VAL A 72 -0.10 11.88 3.71
C VAL A 72 -0.08 13.16 4.54
N VAL A 73 -1.27 13.68 4.86
CA VAL A 73 -1.44 14.80 5.78
C VAL A 73 -2.25 14.34 6.99
N ILE A 74 -1.74 14.66 8.18
CA ILE A 74 -2.45 14.45 9.45
C ILE A 74 -2.49 15.79 10.18
N HIS A 75 -3.71 16.28 10.42
CA HIS A 75 -3.99 17.54 11.12
C HIS A 75 -5.25 17.38 11.97
N GLY A 76 -5.64 18.41 12.73
CA GLY A 76 -6.80 18.33 13.61
C GLY A 76 -7.31 19.69 14.02
N LEU A 77 -8.63 19.79 14.16
CA LEU A 77 -9.29 21.00 14.66
C LEU A 77 -8.98 21.23 16.15
N GLU A 78 -8.94 22.50 16.56
CA GLU A 78 -8.71 22.92 17.96
C GLU A 78 -9.64 22.18 18.92
N GLN A 79 -10.93 22.07 18.53
CA GLN A 79 -11.99 21.46 19.30
C GLN A 79 -12.41 20.10 18.73
N GLY A 80 -12.98 19.27 19.60
CA GLY A 80 -13.37 17.90 19.26
C GLY A 80 -12.23 16.93 19.56
N ARG A 81 -12.56 15.83 20.22
CA ARG A 81 -11.61 14.76 20.55
C ARG A 81 -12.29 13.42 20.36
N VAL A 82 -11.50 12.40 20.07
CA VAL A 82 -11.88 10.99 20.14
C VAL A 82 -11.24 10.35 21.36
N PHE A 83 -11.80 9.25 21.85
CA PHE A 83 -11.14 8.45 22.88
C PHE A 83 -10.32 7.35 22.21
N GLY A 84 -9.04 7.29 22.56
CA GLY A 84 -8.17 6.18 22.15
C GLY A 84 -8.52 4.89 22.90
N ASP A 85 -7.91 3.78 22.48
CA ASP A 85 -8.11 2.49 23.15
C ASP A 85 -7.62 2.53 24.62
N ASP A 86 -6.67 3.41 24.91
CA ASP A 86 -6.16 3.68 26.25
C ASP A 86 -7.09 4.58 27.10
N GLN A 87 -8.28 4.90 26.60
CA GLN A 87 -9.30 5.73 27.22
C GLN A 87 -8.90 7.19 27.46
N LYS A 88 -7.87 7.69 26.76
CA LYS A 88 -7.51 9.12 26.78
C LYS A 88 -8.05 9.85 25.56
N ALA A 89 -8.15 11.17 25.67
CA ALA A 89 -8.62 12.03 24.59
C ALA A 89 -7.50 12.36 23.59
N TYR A 90 -7.79 12.23 22.30
CA TYR A 90 -6.90 12.53 21.19
C TYR A 90 -7.61 13.38 20.14
N SER A 91 -6.88 14.23 19.44
CA SER A 91 -7.40 14.84 18.22
C SER A 91 -7.36 13.83 17.06
N VAL A 92 -6.30 13.02 16.98
CA VAL A 92 -6.20 11.92 16.01
C VAL A 92 -5.69 10.68 16.71
N TRP A 93 -6.42 9.58 16.59
CA TRP A 93 -5.98 8.25 17.00
C TRP A 93 -5.87 7.35 15.78
N ILE A 94 -4.70 6.75 15.57
CA ILE A 94 -4.46 5.72 14.56
C ILE A 94 -3.89 4.49 15.29
N GLY A 95 -4.58 3.38 15.18
CA GLY A 95 -4.24 2.10 15.82
C GLY A 95 -2.94 1.46 15.31
N HIS A 96 -2.68 0.24 15.79
CA HIS A 96 -1.54 -0.58 15.37
C HIS A 96 -1.85 -1.37 14.09
N ASP A 97 -0.79 -1.78 13.38
CA ASP A 97 -0.87 -2.55 12.13
C ASP A 97 -1.78 -1.91 11.06
N THR A 98 -1.85 -0.59 11.05
CA THR A 98 -2.70 0.19 10.14
C THR A 98 -1.87 0.79 8.99
N CYS A 99 -2.47 0.87 7.80
CA CYS A 99 -1.88 1.48 6.63
C CYS A 99 -2.57 2.79 6.30
N ILE A 100 -1.88 3.93 6.45
CA ILE A 100 -2.34 5.22 5.95
C ILE A 100 -1.59 5.49 4.65
N THR A 101 -2.25 5.22 3.52
CA THR A 101 -1.57 5.10 2.24
C THR A 101 -1.44 6.42 1.48
N HIS A 102 -0.72 6.40 0.35
CA HIS A 102 -0.28 7.59 -0.38
C HIS A 102 -1.36 8.67 -0.52
N MET A 103 -1.00 9.90 -0.14
CA MET A 103 -1.83 11.11 -0.24
C MET A 103 -3.18 11.06 0.52
N ALA A 104 -3.37 10.12 1.45
CA ALA A 104 -4.53 10.14 2.33
C ALA A 104 -4.51 11.37 3.27
N LEU A 105 -5.70 11.80 3.68
CA LEU A 105 -5.90 12.87 4.67
C LEU A 105 -6.61 12.30 5.89
N ILE A 106 -5.98 12.37 7.05
CA ILE A 106 -6.61 12.08 8.34
C ILE A 106 -6.75 13.40 9.09
N HIS A 107 -7.98 13.84 9.36
CA HIS A 107 -8.24 15.13 9.98
C HIS A 107 -9.07 14.97 11.25
N GLY A 108 -8.50 15.39 12.38
CA GLY A 108 -9.13 15.34 13.70
C GLY A 108 -10.40 16.19 13.80
N PRO A 109 -11.39 15.79 14.63
CA PRO A 109 -11.38 14.61 15.50
C PRO A 109 -11.56 13.30 14.71
N ALA A 110 -10.59 12.39 14.77
CA ALA A 110 -10.62 11.18 13.97
C ALA A 110 -10.03 9.99 14.72
N TYR A 111 -10.75 8.87 14.65
CA TYR A 111 -10.27 7.59 15.14
C TYR A 111 -10.17 6.62 13.96
N VAL A 112 -9.02 5.98 13.79
CA VAL A 112 -8.80 4.87 12.87
C VAL A 112 -8.29 3.70 13.70
N GLY A 113 -9.06 2.62 13.73
CA GLY A 113 -8.75 1.46 14.53
C GLY A 113 -7.51 0.69 14.07
N ASN A 114 -7.23 -0.40 14.78
CA ASN A 114 -6.18 -1.35 14.46
C ASN A 114 -6.47 -2.08 13.14
N GLU A 115 -5.43 -2.55 12.47
CA GLU A 115 -5.52 -3.40 11.26
C GLU A 115 -6.32 -2.76 10.10
N CYS A 116 -6.38 -1.43 10.06
CA CYS A 116 -7.13 -0.72 9.02
C CYS A 116 -6.27 -0.48 7.79
N PHE A 117 -6.91 -0.42 6.63
CA PHE A 117 -6.31 0.07 5.39
C PHE A 117 -7.03 1.33 4.95
N ILE A 118 -6.35 2.47 4.91
CA ILE A 118 -6.88 3.74 4.38
C ILE A 118 -6.23 4.00 3.03
N GLY A 119 -7.01 3.76 1.97
CA GLY A 119 -6.56 3.75 0.58
C GLY A 119 -6.14 5.10 0.01
N PHE A 120 -5.56 5.05 -1.19
CA PHE A 120 -4.89 6.19 -1.81
C PHE A 120 -5.84 7.38 -1.96
N ARG A 121 -5.37 8.58 -1.58
CA ARG A 121 -6.15 9.83 -1.66
C ARG A 121 -7.51 9.78 -0.96
N SER A 122 -7.70 8.88 0.00
CA SER A 122 -8.92 8.82 0.81
C SER A 122 -8.83 9.80 1.99
N THR A 123 -10.00 10.29 2.44
CA THR A 123 -10.11 11.27 3.52
C THR A 123 -10.96 10.72 4.65
N VAL A 124 -10.48 10.85 5.89
CA VAL A 124 -11.23 10.58 7.12
C VAL A 124 -11.27 11.88 7.94
N PHE A 125 -12.45 12.44 8.17
CA PHE A 125 -12.62 13.70 8.88
C PHE A 125 -13.85 13.67 9.80
N ASN A 126 -13.70 14.08 11.07
CA ASN A 126 -14.78 14.04 12.06
C ASN A 126 -15.49 12.68 12.10
N ALA A 127 -14.71 11.60 12.12
CA ALA A 127 -15.20 10.24 11.89
C ALA A 127 -14.45 9.19 12.71
N HIS A 128 -15.13 8.07 12.95
CA HIS A 128 -14.58 6.90 13.63
C HIS A 128 -14.59 5.70 12.67
N VAL A 129 -13.43 5.18 12.31
CA VAL A 129 -13.27 3.99 11.48
C VAL A 129 -12.89 2.82 12.38
N GLY A 130 -13.80 1.86 12.57
CA GLY A 130 -13.57 0.70 13.43
C GLY A 130 -12.46 -0.23 12.96
N HIS A 131 -11.97 -1.08 13.86
CA HIS A 131 -10.86 -2.01 13.59
C HIS A 131 -11.09 -2.88 12.35
N GLY A 132 -10.02 -3.21 11.62
CA GLY A 132 -10.06 -4.11 10.47
C GLY A 132 -10.84 -3.59 9.27
N CYS A 133 -11.13 -2.28 9.20
CA CYS A 133 -11.80 -1.71 8.04
C CYS A 133 -10.85 -1.58 6.85
N ILE A 134 -11.39 -1.84 5.66
CA ILE A 134 -10.67 -1.72 4.40
C ILE A 134 -11.32 -0.61 3.58
N VAL A 135 -10.70 0.57 3.59
CA VAL A 135 -11.13 1.74 2.84
C VAL A 135 -10.31 1.81 1.56
N MET A 136 -10.97 1.65 0.42
CA MET A 136 -10.30 1.70 -0.87
C MET A 136 -10.03 3.15 -1.30
N MET A 137 -9.60 3.33 -2.56
CA MET A 137 -9.03 4.58 -3.04
C MET A 137 -10.09 5.68 -3.21
N HIS A 138 -9.70 6.93 -3.02
CA HIS A 138 -10.51 8.11 -3.29
C HIS A 138 -11.84 8.16 -2.51
N ALA A 139 -11.93 7.49 -1.35
CA ALA A 139 -13.12 7.53 -0.51
C ALA A 139 -13.11 8.77 0.39
N LEU A 140 -14.29 9.35 0.64
CA LEU A 140 -14.50 10.36 1.67
C LEU A 140 -15.37 9.77 2.78
N ILE A 141 -14.86 9.76 4.01
CA ILE A 141 -15.57 9.35 5.21
C ILE A 141 -15.65 10.56 6.14
N GLN A 142 -16.85 11.05 6.39
CA GLN A 142 -17.04 12.27 7.15
C GLN A 142 -18.30 12.22 8.01
N ASP A 143 -18.23 12.71 9.26
CA ASP A 143 -19.38 12.86 10.18
C ASP A 143 -20.11 11.53 10.46
N VAL A 144 -19.38 10.41 10.47
CA VAL A 144 -19.92 9.05 10.63
C VAL A 144 -19.02 8.15 11.46
N GLU A 145 -19.61 7.08 11.99
CA GLU A 145 -18.89 5.93 12.53
C GLU A 145 -19.02 4.73 11.58
N ILE A 146 -17.91 4.27 11.03
CA ILE A 146 -17.84 3.04 10.25
C ILE A 146 -17.67 1.85 11.22
N PRO A 147 -18.60 0.89 11.25
CA PRO A 147 -18.47 -0.29 12.10
C PRO A 147 -17.19 -1.09 11.82
N PRO A 148 -16.67 -1.87 12.78
CA PRO A 148 -15.49 -2.71 12.56
C PRO A 148 -15.65 -3.71 11.42
N GLY A 149 -14.55 -3.99 10.71
CA GLY A 149 -14.49 -5.01 9.68
C GLY A 149 -15.23 -4.68 8.37
N LYS A 150 -15.56 -3.40 8.14
CA LYS A 150 -16.28 -2.96 6.94
C LYS A 150 -15.35 -2.65 5.77
N TYR A 151 -15.88 -2.85 4.56
CA TYR A 151 -15.24 -2.49 3.30
C TYR A 151 -15.89 -1.25 2.70
N VAL A 152 -15.10 -0.22 2.42
CA VAL A 152 -15.54 1.00 1.76
C VAL A 152 -15.00 1.01 0.32
N PRO A 153 -15.88 0.92 -0.70
CA PRO A 153 -15.46 0.88 -2.10
C PRO A 153 -14.75 2.16 -2.57
N SER A 154 -13.96 2.04 -3.64
CA SER A 154 -13.27 3.18 -4.22
C SER A 154 -14.24 4.27 -4.68
N GLY A 155 -13.92 5.53 -4.39
CA GLY A 155 -14.75 6.69 -4.75
C GLY A 155 -16.01 6.87 -3.90
N ALA A 156 -16.24 6.02 -2.89
CA ALA A 156 -17.40 6.16 -2.02
C ALA A 156 -17.35 7.45 -1.19
N VAL A 157 -18.51 8.09 -1.04
CA VAL A 157 -18.68 9.27 -0.17
C VAL A 157 -19.67 8.90 0.92
N ILE A 158 -19.16 8.70 2.14
CA ILE A 158 -19.94 8.24 3.30
C ILE A 158 -20.06 9.42 4.28
N THR A 159 -21.20 10.10 4.22
CA THR A 159 -21.51 11.31 5.01
C THR A 159 -22.79 11.19 5.84
N THR A 160 -23.37 9.99 5.90
CA THR A 160 -24.54 9.69 6.72
C THR A 160 -24.36 8.36 7.41
N GLN A 161 -24.80 8.26 8.67
CA GLN A 161 -24.66 7.02 9.44
C GLN A 161 -25.39 5.85 8.77
N GLN A 162 -26.55 6.11 8.15
CA GLN A 162 -27.28 5.09 7.39
C GLN A 162 -26.47 4.49 6.22
N ALA A 163 -25.61 5.27 5.58
CA ALA A 163 -24.71 4.76 4.54
C ALA A 163 -23.58 3.92 5.15
N ALA A 164 -23.01 4.37 6.28
CA ALA A 164 -21.98 3.64 7.00
C ALA A 164 -22.48 2.26 7.49
N ASP A 165 -23.68 2.21 8.07
CA ASP A 165 -24.30 0.98 8.61
C ASP A 165 -24.58 -0.08 7.52
N ARG A 166 -24.68 0.34 6.25
CA ARG A 166 -24.99 -0.52 5.10
C ARG A 166 -23.76 -1.00 4.34
N LEU A 167 -22.56 -0.63 4.77
CA LEU A 167 -21.33 -1.06 4.12
C LEU A 167 -21.20 -2.60 4.18
N PRO A 168 -20.67 -3.23 3.11
CA PRO A 168 -20.35 -4.65 3.12
C PRO A 168 -19.21 -4.94 4.10
N ASP A 169 -19.11 -6.19 4.54
CA ASP A 169 -17.98 -6.64 5.34
C ASP A 169 -16.74 -6.85 4.45
N ALA A 170 -15.56 -6.55 4.96
CA ALA A 170 -14.29 -6.89 4.34
C ALA A 170 -14.07 -8.40 4.40
N ASN A 171 -13.70 -8.98 3.27
CA ASN A 171 -13.44 -10.41 3.15
C ASN A 171 -11.99 -10.77 3.55
N GLU A 172 -11.67 -12.06 3.55
CA GLU A 172 -10.34 -12.55 3.94
C GLU A 172 -9.22 -12.09 2.99
N SER A 173 -9.49 -11.98 1.70
CA SER A 173 -8.52 -11.47 0.73
C SER A 173 -8.19 -10.00 0.95
N ASP A 174 -9.18 -9.18 1.34
CA ASP A 174 -8.98 -7.76 1.67
C ASP A 174 -8.06 -7.61 2.91
N ARG A 175 -8.27 -8.45 3.92
CA ARG A 175 -7.46 -8.49 5.15
C ARG A 175 -6.04 -8.95 4.87
N THR A 176 -5.90 -10.03 4.10
CA THR A 176 -4.58 -10.56 3.69
C THR A 176 -3.79 -9.52 2.90
N PHE A 177 -4.45 -8.79 2.00
CA PHE A 177 -3.85 -7.67 1.28
C PHE A 177 -3.33 -6.60 2.24
N SER A 178 -4.14 -6.15 3.20
CA SER A 178 -3.73 -5.14 4.20
C SER A 178 -2.52 -5.61 5.01
N HIS A 179 -2.55 -6.85 5.51
CA HIS A 179 -1.46 -7.44 6.29
C HIS A 179 -0.16 -7.50 5.48
N HIS A 180 -0.24 -7.89 4.21
CA HIS A 180 0.93 -7.92 3.34
C HIS A 180 1.54 -6.52 3.15
N VAL A 181 0.72 -5.46 3.06
CA VAL A 181 1.23 -4.08 2.97
C VAL A 181 1.96 -3.67 4.26
N VAL A 182 1.47 -4.10 5.44
CA VAL A 182 2.18 -3.90 6.72
C VAL A 182 3.54 -4.59 6.68
N GLU A 183 3.61 -5.88 6.30
CA GLU A 183 4.85 -6.66 6.21
C GLU A 183 5.89 -6.01 5.28
N ILE A 184 5.47 -5.56 4.10
CA ILE A 184 6.34 -4.87 3.15
C ILE A 184 6.90 -3.59 3.76
N ASN A 185 6.07 -2.79 4.44
CA ASN A 185 6.54 -1.57 5.10
C ASN A 185 7.47 -1.87 6.29
N GLN A 186 7.30 -3.01 6.96
CA GLN A 186 8.25 -3.45 7.98
C GLN A 186 9.62 -3.80 7.40
N ALA A 187 9.66 -4.49 6.26
CA ALA A 187 10.89 -4.77 5.54
C ALA A 187 11.57 -3.48 5.03
N LEU A 188 10.79 -2.55 4.46
CA LEU A 188 11.30 -1.25 3.99
C LEU A 188 11.87 -0.43 5.14
N ARG A 189 11.16 -0.32 6.27
CA ARG A 189 11.63 0.36 7.48
C ARG A 189 12.97 -0.21 7.93
N ALA A 190 13.10 -1.53 8.00
CA ALA A 190 14.34 -2.20 8.37
C ALA A 190 15.47 -1.86 7.39
N GLY A 191 15.19 -1.91 6.08
CA GLY A 191 16.14 -1.54 5.02
C GLY A 191 16.62 -0.09 5.11
N TYR A 192 15.72 0.87 5.30
CA TYR A 192 16.07 2.29 5.45
C TYR A 192 16.92 2.55 6.71
N ARG A 193 16.60 1.89 7.82
CA ARG A 193 17.40 1.99 9.04
C ARG A 193 18.77 1.36 8.86
N CYS A 194 18.86 0.21 8.20
CA CYS A 194 20.12 -0.43 7.87
C CYS A 194 21.00 0.48 7.01
N ALA A 195 20.43 1.12 5.97
CA ALA A 195 21.15 2.07 5.12
C ALA A 195 21.68 3.31 5.88
N SER A 196 21.10 3.62 7.04
CA SER A 196 21.52 4.71 7.92
C SER A 196 22.61 4.30 8.91
N ASP A 197 22.88 3.00 9.06
CA ASP A 197 23.82 2.43 10.01
C ASP A 197 24.98 1.75 9.28
N THR A 198 26.17 2.35 9.37
CA THR A 198 27.38 1.84 8.70
C THR A 198 27.73 0.40 9.09
N ALA A 199 27.36 -0.05 10.30
CA ALA A 199 27.60 -1.43 10.72
C ALA A 199 26.73 -2.44 9.96
N CYS A 200 25.51 -2.04 9.58
CA CYS A 200 24.56 -2.87 8.84
C CYS A 200 24.89 -2.96 7.33
N VAL A 201 25.49 -1.90 6.76
CA VAL A 201 25.82 -1.81 5.33
C VAL A 201 27.06 -2.64 4.92
N THR A 202 27.74 -3.30 5.86
CA THR A 202 28.91 -4.16 5.55
C THR A 202 28.47 -5.33 4.64
N PRO A 203 29.10 -5.58 3.48
CA PRO A 203 28.43 -6.28 2.38
C PRO A 203 28.30 -7.79 2.61
N LEU A 204 27.19 -8.36 2.13
CA LEU A 204 27.15 -9.76 1.69
C LEU A 204 28.37 -10.03 0.78
N PRO A 205 29.11 -11.14 0.95
CA PRO A 205 30.30 -11.41 0.15
C PRO A 205 29.96 -11.45 -1.34
N ASN A 206 30.75 -10.74 -2.15
CA ASN A 206 30.69 -10.77 -3.61
C ASN A 206 30.67 -12.22 -4.13
N THR A 207 29.57 -12.64 -4.74
CA THR A 207 29.56 -13.82 -5.59
C THR A 207 30.46 -13.56 -6.81
N PRO A 208 31.44 -14.42 -7.13
CA PRO A 208 32.38 -14.15 -8.22
C PRO A 208 31.68 -14.24 -9.58
N SER A 209 31.81 -13.19 -10.41
CA SER A 209 31.62 -13.30 -11.85
C SER A 209 32.69 -14.20 -12.45
N THR A 210 32.30 -15.37 -12.97
CA THR A 210 33.15 -16.18 -13.83
C THR A 210 32.88 -15.84 -15.30
N ASN A 211 33.77 -15.05 -15.90
CA ASN A 211 33.98 -15.02 -17.35
C ASN A 211 34.92 -16.18 -17.72
N GLY A 212 34.47 -17.08 -18.59
CA GLY A 212 35.28 -18.17 -19.13
C GLY A 212 34.75 -18.62 -20.50
N SER A 213 35.57 -18.44 -21.53
CA SER A 213 35.32 -18.72 -22.94
C SER A 213 35.43 -20.21 -23.32
N GLN A 214 34.49 -20.64 -24.18
CA GLN A 214 34.57 -21.62 -25.28
C GLN A 214 35.03 -23.10 -25.08
N SER A 215 34.19 -23.95 -25.68
CA SER A 215 34.46 -25.19 -26.44
C SER A 215 34.24 -26.55 -25.73
N GLY A 216 33.45 -27.40 -26.40
CA GLY A 216 33.26 -28.81 -26.05
C GLY A 216 31.90 -29.37 -26.49
N HIS A 217 31.79 -29.79 -27.75
CA HIS A 217 30.73 -30.71 -28.19
C HIS A 217 30.95 -32.08 -27.53
N GLN A 218 29.93 -32.63 -26.87
CA GLN A 218 29.69 -34.07 -26.84
C GLN A 218 28.22 -34.41 -26.56
N ASN A 219 27.80 -35.47 -27.24
CA ASN A 219 26.43 -35.93 -27.44
C ASN A 219 26.07 -36.94 -26.33
N GLY A 220 24.95 -36.76 -25.64
CA GLY A 220 24.50 -37.64 -24.56
C GLY A 220 22.97 -37.69 -24.47
N LYS A 221 22.40 -38.82 -24.92
CA LYS A 221 20.99 -39.18 -24.75
C LYS A 221 20.64 -39.33 -23.26
N GLY A 222 19.49 -38.80 -22.84
CA GLY A 222 18.83 -39.28 -21.63
C GLY A 222 17.87 -38.30 -20.96
N THR A 223 16.59 -38.71 -20.96
CA THR A 223 15.55 -38.46 -19.95
C THR A 223 14.80 -37.11 -19.94
N HIS A 224 13.52 -37.22 -20.26
CA HIS A 224 12.45 -36.25 -20.05
C HIS A 224 12.35 -35.81 -18.58
N ALA A 225 12.25 -34.49 -18.35
CA ALA A 225 11.62 -33.86 -17.19
C ALA A 225 11.26 -32.42 -17.62
N SER A 226 10.05 -32.23 -18.14
CA SER A 226 8.88 -31.63 -17.46
C SER A 226 8.92 -30.09 -17.46
N GLN A 227 8.11 -29.54 -18.37
CA GLN A 227 7.63 -28.15 -18.37
C GLN A 227 7.26 -27.71 -16.96
N SER A 228 7.76 -26.56 -16.54
CA SER A 228 7.29 -25.86 -15.36
C SER A 228 5.90 -25.29 -15.65
N ASP A 229 4.87 -26.13 -15.51
CA ASP A 229 3.48 -25.71 -15.30
C ASP A 229 3.41 -25.09 -13.89
N MET A 230 3.67 -23.79 -13.77
CA MET A 230 3.13 -23.03 -12.65
C MET A 230 1.73 -22.57 -13.08
N PRO A 231 0.65 -23.13 -12.52
CA PRO A 231 -0.70 -22.70 -12.87
C PRO A 231 -0.88 -21.22 -12.51
N LEU A 232 -1.65 -20.49 -13.32
CA LEU A 232 -2.05 -19.12 -13.01
C LEU A 232 -2.64 -19.03 -11.61
N GLN A 233 -2.28 -17.98 -10.88
CA GLN A 233 -2.86 -17.70 -9.56
C GLN A 233 -4.39 -17.55 -9.71
N ALA A 234 -5.14 -18.08 -8.74
CA ALA A 234 -6.60 -18.17 -8.82
C ALA A 234 -7.29 -16.79 -8.97
N ASP A 235 -6.70 -15.75 -8.38
CA ASP A 235 -7.13 -14.36 -8.50
C ASP A 235 -6.97 -13.81 -9.94
N VAL A 236 -5.89 -14.18 -10.64
CA VAL A 236 -5.68 -13.81 -12.04
C VAL A 236 -6.71 -14.50 -12.94
N ILE A 237 -7.05 -15.77 -12.65
CA ILE A 237 -8.08 -16.52 -13.37
C ILE A 237 -9.45 -15.85 -13.18
N ASP A 238 -9.81 -15.51 -11.94
CA ASP A 238 -11.08 -14.88 -11.62
C ASP A 238 -11.20 -13.48 -12.22
N LEU A 239 -10.11 -12.71 -12.23
CA LEU A 239 -10.02 -11.43 -12.91
C LEU A 239 -10.27 -11.59 -14.42
N ILE A 240 -9.59 -12.53 -15.07
CA ILE A 240 -9.79 -12.82 -16.51
C ILE A 240 -11.25 -13.17 -16.77
N ARG A 241 -11.84 -14.07 -15.96
CA ARG A 241 -13.25 -14.46 -16.10
C ARG A 241 -14.19 -13.26 -15.97
N GLN A 242 -13.96 -12.39 -14.98
CA GLN A 242 -14.77 -11.18 -14.77
C GLN A 242 -14.69 -10.22 -15.97
N GLN A 243 -13.48 -9.99 -16.51
CA GLN A 243 -13.29 -9.09 -17.64
C GLN A 243 -13.93 -9.64 -18.93
N LEU A 244 -13.81 -10.95 -19.17
CA LEU A 244 -14.49 -11.58 -20.31
C LEU A 244 -16.01 -11.52 -20.18
N HIS A 245 -16.56 -11.68 -18.98
CA HIS A 245 -18.00 -11.55 -18.73
C HIS A 245 -18.51 -10.10 -18.96
N GLN A 246 -17.65 -9.10 -18.80
CA GLN A 246 -17.94 -7.70 -19.13
C GLN A 246 -17.78 -7.40 -20.63
N GLY A 247 -17.38 -8.37 -21.44
CA GLY A 247 -17.15 -8.20 -22.87
C GLY A 247 -15.83 -7.50 -23.20
N HIS A 248 -14.90 -7.42 -22.25
CA HIS A 248 -13.59 -6.83 -22.45
C HIS A 248 -12.60 -7.85 -23.05
N HIS A 249 -11.58 -7.33 -23.72
CA HIS A 249 -10.42 -8.09 -24.19
C HIS A 249 -9.25 -7.94 -23.22
N ILE A 250 -8.37 -8.93 -23.22
CA ILE A 250 -7.19 -8.96 -22.35
C ILE A 250 -5.97 -8.47 -23.14
N GLY A 251 -5.31 -7.43 -22.65
CA GLY A 251 -3.99 -7.00 -23.12
C GLY A 251 -2.89 -7.43 -22.15
N LEU A 252 -1.69 -7.64 -22.65
CA LEU A 252 -0.51 -7.90 -21.82
C LEU A 252 0.56 -6.85 -22.11
N GLU A 253 1.29 -6.45 -21.07
CA GLU A 253 2.49 -5.63 -21.18
C GLU A 253 3.57 -6.17 -20.25
N PHE A 254 4.83 -5.93 -20.60
CA PHE A 254 5.96 -6.44 -19.85
C PHE A 254 7.05 -5.38 -19.68
N ALA A 255 7.87 -5.51 -18.65
CA ALA A 255 8.98 -4.61 -18.40
C ALA A 255 10.12 -5.33 -17.68
N ASP A 256 11.34 -5.15 -18.20
CA ASP A 256 12.55 -5.51 -17.46
C ASP A 256 12.67 -4.66 -16.17
N VAL A 257 13.54 -5.08 -15.24
CA VAL A 257 13.76 -4.42 -13.95
C VAL A 257 14.08 -2.92 -14.10
N ARG A 258 14.80 -2.53 -15.15
CA ARG A 258 15.19 -1.13 -15.37
C ARG A 258 14.00 -0.31 -15.85
N ARG A 259 13.22 -0.83 -16.79
CA ARG A 259 12.02 -0.18 -17.36
C ARG A 259 10.92 -0.04 -16.32
N PHE A 260 10.72 -1.06 -15.51
CA PHE A 260 9.76 -1.04 -14.41
C PHE A 260 10.04 0.11 -13.43
N LYS A 261 11.31 0.30 -13.02
CA LYS A 261 11.72 1.39 -12.12
C LYS A 261 11.38 2.81 -12.61
N VAL A 262 11.25 2.99 -13.92
CA VAL A 262 10.92 4.29 -14.54
C VAL A 262 9.51 4.33 -15.11
N GLY A 263 8.67 3.33 -14.81
CA GLY A 263 7.28 3.25 -15.29
C GLY A 263 7.15 3.03 -16.80
N SER A 264 8.20 2.54 -17.47
CA SER A 264 8.19 2.24 -18.90
C SER A 264 7.77 0.78 -19.11
N TRP A 265 6.80 0.54 -20.00
CA TRP A 265 6.30 -0.79 -20.33
C TRP A 265 6.41 -1.05 -21.83
N GLN A 266 6.65 -2.31 -22.20
CA GLN A 266 6.65 -2.79 -23.56
C GLN A 266 5.29 -3.45 -23.86
N SER A 267 4.77 -3.19 -25.06
CA SER A 267 3.48 -3.74 -25.49
C SER A 267 3.61 -5.23 -25.81
N GLY A 268 2.79 -6.04 -25.14
CA GLY A 268 2.56 -7.44 -25.47
C GLY A 268 1.30 -7.65 -26.33
N PRO A 269 0.82 -8.89 -26.47
CA PRO A 269 -0.35 -9.21 -27.29
C PRO A 269 -1.65 -8.68 -26.68
N THR A 270 -2.62 -8.39 -27.56
CA THR A 270 -4.03 -8.22 -27.18
C THR A 270 -4.79 -9.47 -27.60
N ILE A 271 -5.34 -10.19 -26.63
CA ILE A 271 -6.09 -11.42 -26.78
C ILE A 271 -7.55 -11.05 -27.07
N THR A 272 -7.99 -11.27 -28.30
CA THR A 272 -9.35 -10.94 -28.75
C THR A 272 -10.36 -12.07 -28.56
N SER A 273 -9.92 -13.25 -28.13
CA SER A 273 -10.81 -14.37 -27.85
C SER A 273 -11.73 -14.06 -26.67
N THR A 274 -12.99 -14.48 -26.77
CA THR A 274 -13.98 -14.41 -25.70
C THR A 274 -14.10 -15.73 -24.93
N HIS A 275 -13.32 -16.76 -25.32
CA HIS A 275 -13.36 -18.08 -24.71
C HIS A 275 -12.31 -18.17 -23.59
N GLU A 276 -12.77 -18.30 -22.34
CA GLU A 276 -11.92 -18.26 -21.13
C GLU A 276 -10.70 -19.19 -21.24
N ALA A 277 -10.91 -20.46 -21.58
CA ALA A 277 -9.83 -21.44 -21.70
C ALA A 277 -8.72 -21.00 -22.67
N GLN A 278 -9.08 -20.39 -23.80
CA GLN A 278 -8.12 -19.93 -24.79
C GLN A 278 -7.35 -18.69 -24.30
N VAL A 279 -8.00 -17.82 -23.54
CA VAL A 279 -7.39 -16.63 -22.95
C VAL A 279 -6.39 -17.04 -21.87
N LEU A 280 -6.79 -17.95 -20.97
CA LEU A 280 -5.91 -18.48 -19.92
C LEU A 280 -4.64 -19.09 -20.51
N THR A 281 -4.77 -19.98 -21.51
CA THR A 281 -3.62 -20.59 -22.18
C THR A 281 -2.68 -19.56 -22.81
N GLN A 282 -3.22 -18.49 -23.41
CA GLN A 282 -2.37 -17.45 -24.01
C GLN A 282 -1.67 -16.58 -22.97
N VAL A 283 -2.32 -16.30 -21.84
CA VAL A 283 -1.69 -15.62 -20.71
C VAL A 283 -0.59 -16.49 -20.12
N GLU A 284 -0.85 -17.77 -19.85
CA GLU A 284 0.15 -18.74 -19.37
C GLU A 284 1.37 -18.82 -20.29
N GLN A 285 1.14 -18.95 -21.60
CA GLN A 285 2.20 -18.97 -22.60
C GLN A 285 3.02 -17.67 -22.60
N PHE A 286 2.38 -16.53 -22.40
CA PHE A 286 3.08 -15.25 -22.35
C PHE A 286 3.96 -15.15 -21.10
N LEU A 287 3.44 -15.52 -19.93
CA LEU A 287 4.21 -15.56 -18.68
C LEU A 287 5.43 -16.48 -18.81
N ALA A 288 5.24 -17.69 -19.36
CA ALA A 288 6.33 -18.64 -19.57
C ALA A 288 7.42 -18.14 -20.53
N ASN A 289 7.08 -17.25 -21.47
CA ASN A 289 8.04 -16.63 -22.39
C ASN A 289 8.73 -15.40 -21.82
N HIS A 290 8.29 -14.91 -20.66
CA HIS A 290 8.78 -13.69 -20.02
C HIS A 290 9.20 -13.93 -18.56
N PRO A 291 9.97 -14.99 -18.22
CA PRO A 291 10.21 -15.37 -16.82
C PRO A 291 10.94 -14.31 -15.99
N ASP A 292 11.79 -13.50 -16.65
CA ASP A 292 12.62 -12.47 -16.01
C ASP A 292 12.00 -11.05 -16.08
N ASP A 293 10.78 -10.93 -16.60
CA ASP A 293 10.09 -9.65 -16.75
C ASP A 293 8.96 -9.49 -15.73
N TYR A 294 8.70 -8.23 -15.37
CA TYR A 294 7.42 -7.86 -14.79
C TYR A 294 6.37 -7.98 -15.88
N VAL A 295 5.27 -8.68 -15.62
CA VAL A 295 4.14 -8.77 -16.56
C VAL A 295 2.90 -8.18 -15.92
N ARG A 296 2.18 -7.36 -16.67
CA ARG A 296 0.87 -6.83 -16.29
C ARG A 296 -0.21 -7.17 -17.31
N LEU A 297 -1.39 -7.41 -16.77
CA LEU A 297 -2.64 -7.60 -17.47
C LEU A 297 -3.37 -6.27 -17.60
N LEU A 298 -3.92 -6.03 -18.79
CA LEU A 298 -4.76 -4.89 -19.12
C LEU A 298 -6.17 -5.38 -19.49
N SER A 299 -7.20 -4.69 -19.01
CA SER A 299 -8.55 -4.85 -19.55
C SER A 299 -8.83 -3.79 -20.60
N ILE A 300 -9.26 -4.21 -21.79
CA ILE A 300 -9.52 -3.35 -22.95
C ILE A 300 -10.99 -3.46 -23.33
N ASP A 301 -11.71 -2.34 -23.25
CA ASP A 301 -13.10 -2.26 -23.72
C ASP A 301 -13.16 -2.54 -25.23
N SER A 302 -13.93 -3.56 -25.63
CA SER A 302 -14.08 -3.98 -27.03
C SER A 302 -14.83 -2.96 -27.89
N GLY A 303 -15.65 -2.09 -27.29
CA GLY A 303 -16.37 -1.01 -27.95
C GLY A 303 -15.62 0.32 -27.95
N ALA A 304 -15.03 0.70 -26.81
CA ALA A 304 -14.36 2.01 -26.66
C ALA A 304 -12.85 1.99 -26.97
N LYS A 305 -12.21 0.82 -27.10
CA LYS A 305 -10.75 0.64 -27.22
C LYS A 305 -9.96 1.37 -26.12
N GLN A 306 -10.55 1.48 -24.94
CA GLN A 306 -9.97 2.15 -23.78
C GLN A 306 -9.52 1.13 -22.74
N ARG A 307 -8.43 1.46 -22.04
CA ARG A 307 -7.91 0.65 -20.93
C ARG A 307 -8.76 0.92 -19.69
N GLN A 308 -9.29 -0.13 -19.08
CA GLN A 308 -10.15 -0.05 -17.90
C GLN A 308 -9.45 -0.50 -16.61
N LEU A 309 -8.48 -1.41 -16.72
CA LEU A 309 -7.77 -2.00 -15.58
C LEU A 309 -6.33 -2.31 -15.96
N GLU A 310 -5.40 -2.13 -15.02
CA GLU A 310 -4.00 -2.55 -15.13
C GLU A 310 -3.59 -3.28 -13.84
N GLN A 311 -3.17 -4.54 -13.94
CA GLN A 311 -2.75 -5.35 -12.77
C GLN A 311 -1.47 -6.12 -13.07
N ILE A 312 -0.47 -6.05 -12.19
CA ILE A 312 0.76 -6.85 -12.31
C ILE A 312 0.44 -8.29 -11.92
N ILE A 313 0.67 -9.22 -12.84
CA ILE A 313 0.38 -10.65 -12.70
C ILE A 313 1.65 -11.51 -12.60
N GLN A 314 2.83 -10.93 -12.84
CA GLN A 314 4.12 -11.57 -12.62
C GLN A 314 5.18 -10.56 -12.20
N LYS A 315 6.04 -10.96 -11.26
CA LYS A 315 7.26 -10.26 -10.88
C LYS A 315 8.42 -11.24 -11.04
N PRO A 316 9.55 -10.82 -11.63
CA PRO A 316 10.74 -11.66 -11.70
C PRO A 316 11.31 -11.88 -10.29
N GLU A 317 11.95 -13.02 -10.07
CA GLU A 317 12.62 -13.38 -8.81
C GLU A 317 13.82 -12.46 -8.50
#